data_AF-A0A6P8GWG6-F1
#
_entry.id   AF-A0A6P8GWG6-F1
#
_cell.length_a   1.000
_cell.length_b   1.000
_cell.length_c   1.000
_cell.angle_alpha   90.00
_cell.angle_beta   90.00
_cell.angle_gamma   90.00
#
_symmetry.space_group_name_H-M   'P 1'
#
loop_
_entity.id
_entity.type
_entity.pdbx_description
1 polymer ?
#
loop_
_entity_poly.entity_id
_entity_poly.type
_entity_poly.pdbx_seq_one_letter_code
_entity_poly.pdbx_strand_id
1 'polypeptide(L)'
;MAICVLGVAAWLRDYLNNVLTLTADTRLEEAAILTYSPVVHPVIIAACCFLIIVAMVGYCGTLKCDLLLLSWYFGCLLVIFCVQLASGVWTYDEPTVQRADMISLKSRMPNYGLQRYQWLTHAWNAFQSEFKCCGVIYFTDWLEMTEMEWPPDSCCSNQYPGCARHAHYRDLSDLHQEGCGPKMFSFIRGTKQLQVLRFLGVSIGVAQILAMTLTLTLLWALYYDRKPPDALATTSTSASDPHTLCPGVEEDVPKIGHLRPPEAWAGLSTPSNGHVQFEMEQLS
;
A
#
# COMPACT_ATOMS: atom_id res chain seq x y z
N MET A 1 -1.69 15.72 0.87
CA MET A 1 -1.12 14.38 0.67
C MET A 1 -1.70 13.36 1.64
N ALA A 2 -1.46 13.46 2.96
CA ALA A 2 -2.03 12.50 3.93
C ALA A 2 -3.57 12.44 3.91
N ILE A 3 -4.27 13.57 3.82
CA ILE A 3 -5.74 13.60 3.67
C ILE A 3 -6.20 12.97 2.35
N CYS A 4 -5.41 13.11 1.27
CA CYS A 4 -5.70 12.47 0.00
C CYS A 4 -5.45 10.95 0.07
N VAL A 5 -4.41 10.50 0.77
CA VAL A 5 -4.14 9.09 1.01
C VAL A 5 -5.19 8.47 1.93
N LEU A 6 -5.63 9.18 2.97
CA LEU A 6 -6.72 8.76 3.84
C LEU A 6 -8.07 8.80 3.09
N GLY A 7 -8.27 9.75 2.20
CA GLY A 7 -9.43 9.84 1.33
C GLY A 7 -9.46 8.70 0.30
N VAL A 8 -8.32 8.39 -0.32
CA VAL A 8 -8.19 7.24 -1.23
C VAL A 8 -8.30 5.93 -0.47
N ALA A 9 -7.76 5.83 0.75
CA ALA A 9 -7.89 4.64 1.61
C ALA A 9 -9.33 4.48 2.14
N ALA A 10 -10.01 5.57 2.47
CA ALA A 10 -11.42 5.56 2.86
C ALA A 10 -12.31 5.24 1.66
N TRP A 11 -12.00 5.77 0.47
CA TRP A 11 -12.70 5.46 -0.76
C TRP A 11 -12.45 4.02 -1.21
N LEU A 12 -11.23 3.50 -1.10
CA LEU A 12 -10.94 2.08 -1.31
C LEU A 12 -11.63 1.22 -0.26
N ARG A 13 -11.65 1.64 1.00
CA ARG A 13 -12.40 0.95 2.06
C ARG A 13 -13.88 0.93 1.75
N ASP A 14 -14.46 2.05 1.31
CA ASP A 14 -15.89 2.14 0.98
C ASP A 14 -16.20 1.42 -0.33
N TYR A 15 -15.29 1.41 -1.30
CA TYR A 15 -15.42 0.63 -2.52
C TYR A 15 -15.34 -0.86 -2.20
N LEU A 16 -14.34 -1.28 -1.40
CA LEU A 16 -14.20 -2.66 -0.93
C LEU A 16 -15.39 -3.05 -0.05
N ASN A 17 -15.88 -2.16 0.81
CA ASN A 17 -17.05 -2.36 1.64
C ASN A 17 -18.29 -2.48 0.77
N ASN A 18 -18.53 -1.60 -0.20
CA ASN A 18 -19.70 -1.68 -1.09
C ASN A 18 -19.65 -2.90 -2.00
N VAL A 19 -18.45 -3.29 -2.45
CA VAL A 19 -18.24 -4.58 -3.11
C VAL A 19 -18.55 -5.71 -2.12
N LEU A 20 -18.11 -5.60 -0.86
CA LEU A 20 -18.44 -6.52 0.24
C LEU A 20 -19.95 -6.59 0.49
N THR A 21 -20.66 -5.46 0.52
CA THR A 21 -22.10 -5.36 0.80
C THR A 21 -22.93 -5.87 -0.38
N LEU A 22 -22.46 -5.64 -1.61
CA LEU A 22 -23.05 -6.26 -2.82
C LEU A 22 -22.78 -7.76 -2.87
N THR A 23 -21.72 -8.25 -2.24
CA THR A 23 -21.45 -9.69 -2.07
C THR A 23 -22.09 -10.31 -0.81
N ALA A 24 -22.60 -9.51 0.14
CA ALA A 24 -23.17 -9.94 1.41
C ALA A 24 -24.54 -10.63 1.29
N ASP A 25 -25.22 -10.52 0.14
CA ASP A 25 -26.45 -11.27 -0.14
C ASP A 25 -26.20 -12.76 -0.46
N THR A 26 -24.94 -13.17 -0.62
CA THR A 26 -24.57 -14.58 -0.82
C THR A 26 -23.96 -15.15 0.46
N ARG A 27 -24.52 -16.27 0.94
CA ARG A 27 -24.04 -17.07 2.09
C ARG A 27 -22.69 -17.73 1.79
N LEU A 28 -21.66 -16.92 1.52
CA LEU A 28 -20.31 -17.32 1.10
C LEU A 28 -19.22 -16.71 2.00
N GLU A 29 -19.59 -16.17 3.17
CA GLU A 29 -18.71 -15.33 3.99
C GLU A 29 -17.57 -16.06 4.72
N GLU A 30 -17.74 -17.30 5.18
CA GLU A 30 -16.69 -17.93 6.01
C GLU A 30 -15.48 -18.43 5.18
N ALA A 31 -15.67 -18.67 3.87
CA ALA A 31 -14.68 -19.36 3.02
C ALA A 31 -14.08 -18.51 1.89
N ALA A 32 -14.47 -17.24 1.75
CA ALA A 32 -13.85 -16.31 0.80
C ALA A 32 -12.83 -15.39 1.49
N ILE A 33 -13.14 -14.96 2.71
CA ILE A 33 -12.29 -14.05 3.52
C ILE A 33 -11.06 -14.76 4.07
N LEU A 34 -11.13 -16.06 4.38
CA LEU A 34 -10.01 -16.84 4.94
C LEU A 34 -8.93 -17.22 3.90
N THR A 35 -9.22 -17.07 2.61
CA THR A 35 -8.53 -17.81 1.55
C THR A 35 -7.89 -16.88 0.53
N TYR A 36 -8.50 -15.74 0.20
CA TYR A 36 -7.78 -14.65 -0.49
C TYR A 36 -6.72 -13.95 0.41
N SER A 37 -6.71 -14.30 1.69
CA SER A 37 -6.01 -13.63 2.79
C SER A 37 -4.51 -13.89 2.98
N PRO A 38 -3.94 -15.11 2.84
CA PRO A 38 -2.66 -15.39 3.47
C PRO A 38 -1.42 -14.78 2.79
N VAL A 39 -1.51 -14.35 1.51
CA VAL A 39 -0.35 -13.77 0.77
C VAL A 39 -0.61 -12.34 0.30
N VAL A 40 -1.78 -12.05 -0.25
CA VAL A 40 -2.08 -10.73 -0.81
C VAL A 40 -2.32 -9.69 0.31
N HIS A 41 -2.99 -10.08 1.39
CA HIS A 41 -3.26 -9.16 2.51
C HIS A 41 -2.00 -8.72 3.26
N PRO A 42 -1.05 -9.60 3.66
CA PRO A 42 0.14 -9.15 4.36
C PRO A 42 1.00 -8.23 3.49
N VAL A 43 1.07 -8.46 2.17
CA VAL A 43 1.83 -7.60 1.24
C VAL A 43 1.18 -6.22 1.13
N ILE A 44 -0.15 -6.15 0.96
CA ILE A 44 -0.87 -4.86 0.90
C ILE A 44 -0.73 -4.10 2.23
N ILE A 45 -0.90 -4.79 3.36
CA ILE A 45 -0.76 -4.18 4.69
C ILE A 45 0.67 -3.65 4.88
N ALA A 46 1.68 -4.46 4.57
CA ALA A 46 3.08 -4.06 4.67
C ALA A 46 3.40 -2.85 3.79
N ALA A 47 2.91 -2.82 2.54
CA ALA A 47 3.06 -1.70 1.64
C ALA A 47 2.39 -0.42 2.20
N CYS A 48 1.16 -0.53 2.71
CA CYS A 48 0.47 0.58 3.34
C CYS A 48 1.23 1.11 4.57
N CYS A 49 1.71 0.24 5.45
CA CYS A 49 2.53 0.61 6.60
C CYS A 49 3.83 1.31 6.17
N PHE A 50 4.51 0.79 5.15
CA PHE A 50 5.71 1.41 4.61
C PHE A 50 5.44 2.82 4.07
N LEU A 51 4.36 3.02 3.31
CA LEU A 51 3.98 4.34 2.79
C LEU A 51 3.67 5.34 3.91
N ILE A 52 3.05 4.89 5.01
CA ILE A 52 2.80 5.72 6.19
C ILE A 52 4.13 6.15 6.84
N ILE A 53 5.08 5.23 6.99
CA ILE A 53 6.42 5.55 7.54
C ILE A 53 7.13 6.58 6.65
N VAL A 54 7.15 6.38 5.33
CA VAL A 54 7.76 7.32 4.38
C VAL A 54 7.10 8.71 4.49
N ALA A 55 5.77 8.77 4.61
CA ALA A 55 5.05 10.03 4.80
C ALA A 55 5.43 10.73 6.12
N MET A 56 5.57 9.98 7.21
CA MET A 56 5.99 10.52 8.51
C MET A 56 7.43 11.04 8.46
N VAL A 57 8.35 10.33 7.82
CA VAL A 57 9.72 10.81 7.60
C VAL A 57 9.71 12.11 6.81
N GLY A 58 8.95 12.19 5.71
CA GLY A 58 8.83 13.42 4.92
C GLY A 58 8.31 14.58 5.76
N TYR A 59 7.25 14.36 6.54
CA TYR A 59 6.69 15.38 7.43
C TYR A 59 7.69 15.83 8.50
N CYS A 60 8.32 14.91 9.23
CA CYS A 60 9.32 15.23 10.24
C CYS A 60 10.58 15.90 9.66
N GLY A 61 11.01 15.49 8.46
CA GLY A 61 12.15 16.07 7.76
C GLY A 61 11.92 17.54 7.39
N THR A 62 10.71 17.87 6.93
CA THR A 62 10.33 19.27 6.66
C THR A 62 10.24 20.11 7.93
N LEU A 63 9.64 19.59 9.01
CA LEU A 63 9.51 20.32 10.28
C LEU A 63 10.86 20.58 10.96
N LYS A 64 11.73 19.57 10.99
CA LYS A 64 13.05 19.68 11.63
C LYS A 64 14.12 20.31 10.74
N CYS A 65 13.78 20.62 9.47
CA CYS A 65 14.74 21.08 8.47
C CYS A 65 16.03 20.24 8.42
N ASP A 66 15.87 18.92 8.60
CA ASP A 66 16.97 17.96 8.70
C ASP A 66 17.30 17.37 7.32
N LEU A 67 18.55 17.57 6.88
CA LEU A 67 19.01 17.13 5.55
C LEU A 67 18.99 15.60 5.40
N LEU A 68 19.29 14.85 6.47
CA LEU A 68 19.37 13.40 6.41
C LEU A 68 17.97 12.79 6.25
N LEU A 69 17.00 13.23 7.04
CA LEU A 69 15.60 12.79 6.93
C LEU A 69 15.02 13.13 5.55
N LEU A 70 15.28 14.35 5.06
CA LEU A 70 14.79 14.79 3.76
C LEU A 70 15.44 14.00 2.61
N SER A 71 16.73 13.69 2.71
CA SER A 71 17.45 12.84 1.75
C SER A 71 16.89 11.41 1.75
N TRP A 72 16.60 10.83 2.92
CA TRP A 72 15.99 9.49 3.01
C TRP A 72 14.61 9.46 2.36
N TYR A 73 13.78 10.47 2.65
CA TYR A 73 12.46 10.61 2.03
C TYR A 73 12.55 10.70 0.50
N PHE A 74 13.46 11.53 -0.04
CA PHE A 74 13.71 11.63 -1.48
C PHE A 74 14.14 10.29 -2.08
N GLY A 75 15.06 9.57 -1.44
CA GLY A 75 15.51 8.25 -1.88
C GLY A 75 14.38 7.24 -1.94
N CYS A 76 13.53 7.18 -0.91
CA CYS A 76 12.35 6.32 -0.89
C CYS A 76 11.36 6.65 -2.03
N LEU A 77 11.08 7.94 -2.27
CA LEU A 77 10.24 8.33 -3.40
C LEU A 77 10.85 7.94 -4.75
N LEU A 78 12.18 8.04 -4.90
CA LEU A 78 12.86 7.65 -6.13
C LEU A 78 12.73 6.14 -6.38
N VAL A 79 12.92 5.30 -5.35
CA VAL A 79 12.74 3.84 -5.46
C VAL A 79 11.29 3.48 -5.84
N ILE A 80 10.30 4.09 -5.19
CA ILE A 80 8.88 3.88 -5.51
C ILE A 80 8.61 4.27 -6.98
N PHE A 81 9.19 5.38 -7.45
CA PHE A 81 9.00 5.84 -8.83
C PHE A 81 9.61 4.87 -9.83
N CYS A 82 10.82 4.35 -9.57
CA CYS A 82 11.44 3.31 -10.40
C CYS A 82 10.58 2.05 -10.48
N VAL A 83 10.01 1.59 -9.37
CA VAL A 83 9.09 0.44 -9.35
C VAL A 83 7.82 0.73 -10.16
N GLN A 84 7.26 1.94 -10.04
CA GLN A 84 6.07 2.36 -10.79
C GLN A 84 6.35 2.41 -12.30
N LEU A 85 7.49 2.97 -12.71
CA LEU A 85 7.92 3.00 -14.10
C LEU A 85 8.18 1.60 -14.64
N ALA A 86 8.92 0.76 -13.92
CA ALA A 86 9.22 -0.61 -14.35
C ALA A 86 7.94 -1.42 -14.57
N SER A 87 6.97 -1.29 -13.65
CA SER A 87 5.65 -1.93 -13.78
C SER A 87 4.88 -1.41 -15.00
N GLY A 88 4.95 -0.10 -15.26
CA GLY A 88 4.32 0.52 -16.42
C GLY A 88 4.91 0.07 -17.76
N VAL A 89 6.25 -0.03 -17.85
CA VAL A 89 6.94 -0.51 -19.05
C VAL A 89 6.66 -1.99 -19.29
N TRP A 90 6.73 -2.82 -18.24
CA TRP A 90 6.44 -4.26 -18.35
C TRP A 90 5.06 -4.53 -18.93
N THR A 91 4.06 -3.72 -18.54
CA THR A 91 2.68 -3.87 -19.02
C THR A 91 2.50 -3.48 -20.49
N TYR A 92 3.40 -2.69 -21.07
CA TYR A 92 3.29 -2.19 -22.44
C TYR A 92 3.78 -3.20 -23.50
N ASP A 93 4.70 -4.10 -23.14
CA ASP A 93 5.50 -4.87 -24.11
C ASP A 93 4.84 -6.17 -24.61
N GLU A 94 3.57 -6.44 -24.31
CA GLU A 94 3.03 -7.81 -24.43
C GLU A 94 1.78 -7.99 -25.32
N PRO A 95 2.00 -8.32 -26.60
CA PRO A 95 1.06 -9.13 -27.38
C PRO A 95 1.32 -10.65 -27.28
N THR A 96 2.51 -11.10 -26.84
CA THR A 96 2.92 -12.52 -26.85
C THR A 96 2.73 -13.29 -25.53
N VAL A 97 2.49 -12.59 -24.42
CA VAL A 97 2.44 -13.21 -23.09
C VAL A 97 1.12 -13.86 -22.71
N GLN A 98 0.13 -13.75 -23.59
CA GLN A 98 -1.07 -14.55 -23.47
C GLN A 98 -0.77 -16.06 -23.43
N ARG A 99 0.25 -16.57 -24.15
CA ARG A 99 0.61 -17.99 -24.08
C ARG A 99 1.37 -18.37 -22.82
N ALA A 100 2.39 -17.59 -22.45
CA ALA A 100 3.21 -17.90 -21.27
C ALA A 100 2.36 -17.84 -19.98
N ASP A 101 1.49 -16.85 -19.86
CA ASP A 101 0.59 -16.74 -18.72
C ASP A 101 -0.49 -17.81 -18.73
N MET A 102 -1.03 -18.18 -19.89
CA MET A 102 -1.95 -19.34 -20.00
C MET A 102 -1.27 -20.63 -19.55
N ILE A 103 -0.01 -20.86 -19.94
CA ILE A 103 0.76 -22.03 -19.50
C ILE A 103 0.98 -21.99 -17.98
N SER A 104 1.39 -20.83 -17.44
CA SER A 104 1.54 -20.65 -15.99
C SER A 104 0.23 -20.82 -15.23
N LEU A 105 -0.91 -20.48 -15.83
CA LEU A 105 -2.22 -20.67 -15.22
C LEU A 105 -2.62 -22.15 -15.24
N LYS A 106 -2.38 -22.83 -16.36
CA LYS A 106 -2.59 -24.28 -16.47
C LYS A 106 -1.72 -25.05 -15.48
N SER A 107 -0.47 -24.68 -15.29
CA SER A 107 0.44 -25.35 -14.34
C SER A 107 -0.01 -25.24 -12.88
N ARG A 108 -0.95 -24.33 -12.57
CA ARG A 108 -1.53 -24.17 -11.24
C ARG A 108 -2.78 -25.04 -11.04
N MET A 109 -3.45 -25.48 -12.11
CA MET A 109 -4.67 -26.32 -12.03
C MET A 109 -4.51 -27.61 -11.20
N PRO A 110 -3.38 -28.35 -11.22
CA PRO A 110 -3.20 -29.54 -10.39
C PRO A 110 -3.34 -29.28 -8.88
N ASN A 111 -3.19 -28.04 -8.43
CA ASN A 111 -3.33 -27.69 -7.01
C ASN A 111 -4.80 -27.48 -6.58
N TYR A 112 -5.74 -27.57 -7.52
CA TYR A 112 -7.17 -27.49 -7.26
C TYR A 112 -7.61 -28.66 -6.36
N GLY A 113 -8.43 -28.37 -5.35
CA GLY A 113 -8.95 -29.36 -4.40
C GLY A 113 -7.98 -29.75 -3.26
N LEU A 114 -6.71 -29.34 -3.31
CA LEU A 114 -5.75 -29.65 -2.24
C LEU A 114 -6.03 -28.86 -0.95
N GLN A 115 -5.95 -29.51 0.21
CA GLN A 115 -6.17 -28.90 1.54
C GLN A 115 -5.26 -27.68 1.78
N ARG A 116 -4.03 -27.71 1.28
CA ARG A 116 -3.06 -26.59 1.40
C ARG A 116 -3.42 -25.40 0.50
N TYR A 117 -4.15 -25.62 -0.58
CA TYR A 117 -4.45 -24.61 -1.61
C TYR A 117 -5.95 -24.38 -1.77
N GLN A 118 -6.72 -24.47 -0.68
CA GLN A 118 -8.17 -24.20 -0.70
C GLN A 118 -8.50 -22.84 -1.32
N TRP A 119 -7.63 -21.84 -1.11
CA TRP A 119 -7.80 -20.52 -1.71
C TRP A 119 -7.82 -20.55 -3.23
N LEU A 120 -7.01 -21.42 -3.83
CA LEU A 120 -6.91 -21.55 -5.27
C LEU A 120 -8.17 -22.22 -5.82
N THR A 121 -8.69 -23.23 -5.12
CA THR A 121 -9.98 -23.88 -5.42
C THR A 121 -11.12 -22.85 -5.43
N HIS A 122 -11.23 -22.04 -4.38
CA HIS A 122 -12.26 -21.00 -4.30
C HIS A 122 -12.10 -19.94 -5.39
N ALA A 123 -10.87 -19.50 -5.66
CA ALA A 123 -10.59 -18.53 -6.73
C ALA A 123 -11.02 -19.08 -8.10
N TRP A 124 -10.69 -20.34 -8.41
CA TRP A 124 -11.14 -21.00 -9.64
C TRP A 124 -12.66 -21.07 -9.75
N ASN A 125 -13.34 -21.47 -8.67
CA ASN A 125 -14.79 -21.61 -8.67
C ASN A 125 -15.50 -20.27 -8.86
N ALA A 126 -15.07 -19.23 -8.12
CA ALA A 126 -15.60 -17.88 -8.24
C ALA A 126 -15.36 -17.30 -9.64
N PHE A 127 -14.16 -17.49 -10.19
CA PHE A 127 -13.84 -16.96 -11.50
C PHE A 127 -14.68 -17.61 -12.60
N GLN A 128 -14.82 -18.94 -12.58
CA GLN A 128 -15.64 -19.67 -13.54
C GLN A 128 -17.12 -19.28 -13.47
N SER A 129 -17.65 -19.13 -12.24
CA SER A 129 -19.05 -18.78 -12.03
C SER A 129 -19.38 -17.35 -12.45
N GLU A 130 -18.47 -16.41 -12.17
CA GLU A 130 -18.65 -14.98 -12.44
C GLU A 130 -18.44 -14.65 -13.91
N PHE A 131 -17.34 -15.16 -14.50
CA PHE A 131 -16.98 -14.89 -15.88
C PHE A 131 -17.59 -15.86 -16.90
N LYS A 132 -18.43 -16.80 -16.42
CA LYS A 132 -19.13 -17.79 -17.24
C LYS A 132 -18.18 -18.53 -18.19
N CYS A 133 -17.10 -19.06 -17.62
CA CYS A 133 -16.00 -19.70 -18.33
C CYS A 133 -15.60 -21.02 -17.66
N CYS A 134 -14.90 -21.89 -18.38
CA CYS A 134 -14.38 -23.16 -17.84
C CYS A 134 -12.98 -23.50 -18.37
N GLY A 135 -12.09 -23.87 -17.45
CA GLY A 135 -10.69 -24.16 -17.76
C GLY A 135 -9.90 -22.92 -18.20
N VAL A 136 -8.65 -23.08 -18.62
CA VAL A 136 -7.82 -21.93 -19.05
C VAL A 136 -8.17 -21.53 -20.47
N ILE A 137 -8.15 -22.49 -21.38
CA ILE A 137 -8.52 -22.35 -22.79
C ILE A 137 -9.88 -23.01 -23.02
N TYR A 138 -10.12 -24.15 -22.38
CA TYR A 138 -11.35 -24.91 -22.54
C TYR A 138 -11.57 -25.88 -21.36
N PHE A 139 -12.79 -26.42 -21.21
CA PHE A 139 -13.12 -27.30 -20.08
C PHE A 139 -12.25 -28.56 -20.01
N THR A 140 -11.76 -29.05 -21.15
CA THR A 140 -10.89 -30.23 -21.26
C THR A 140 -9.56 -30.06 -20.53
N ASP A 141 -9.14 -28.82 -20.27
CA ASP A 141 -7.93 -28.53 -19.50
C ASP A 141 -7.99 -29.14 -18.09
N TRP A 142 -9.19 -29.30 -17.53
CA TRP A 142 -9.37 -29.98 -16.24
C TRP A 142 -8.99 -31.45 -16.32
N LEU A 143 -9.34 -32.12 -17.41
CA LEU A 143 -9.03 -33.54 -17.63
C LEU A 143 -7.56 -33.73 -18.02
N GLU A 144 -6.97 -32.77 -18.74
CA GLU A 144 -5.58 -32.83 -19.19
C GLU A 144 -4.58 -32.49 -18.07
N MET A 145 -4.87 -31.44 -17.29
CA MET A 145 -3.94 -30.89 -16.31
C MET A 145 -4.18 -31.41 -14.89
N THR A 146 -5.27 -32.14 -14.63
CA THR A 146 -5.59 -32.69 -13.30
C THR A 146 -6.04 -34.14 -13.41
N GLU A 147 -6.06 -34.86 -12.28
CA GLU A 147 -6.55 -36.25 -12.22
C GLU A 147 -8.10 -36.34 -12.18
N MET A 148 -8.82 -35.27 -12.53
CA MET A 148 -10.27 -35.23 -12.50
C MET A 148 -10.91 -35.81 -13.77
N GLU A 149 -11.93 -36.65 -13.61
CA GLU A 149 -12.68 -37.27 -14.72
C GLU A 149 -13.68 -36.30 -15.37
N TRP A 150 -14.12 -35.27 -14.64
CA TRP A 150 -14.97 -34.18 -15.14
C TRP A 150 -14.55 -32.86 -14.47
N PRO A 151 -14.85 -31.70 -15.06
CA PRO A 151 -14.48 -30.40 -14.49
C PRO A 151 -15.31 -30.06 -13.23
N PRO A 152 -14.94 -29.01 -12.48
CA PRO A 152 -15.69 -28.55 -11.32
C PRO A 152 -17.14 -28.12 -11.65
N ASP A 153 -18.06 -28.29 -10.71
CA ASP A 153 -19.47 -27.85 -10.86
C ASP A 153 -19.61 -26.33 -11.10
N SER A 154 -18.61 -25.51 -10.74
CA SER A 154 -18.56 -24.09 -11.07
C SER A 154 -18.49 -23.80 -12.57
N CYS A 155 -18.08 -24.78 -13.39
CA CYS A 155 -18.09 -24.69 -14.84
C CYS A 155 -19.51 -24.79 -15.44
N CYS A 156 -20.52 -25.13 -14.66
CA CYS A 156 -21.88 -25.25 -15.15
C CYS A 156 -22.59 -23.90 -15.28
N SER A 157 -23.41 -23.77 -16.31
CA SER A 157 -24.32 -22.63 -16.49
C SER A 157 -25.32 -22.52 -15.34
N ASN A 158 -25.90 -23.65 -14.94
CA ASN A 158 -26.77 -23.77 -13.77
C ASN A 158 -26.06 -24.60 -12.69
N GLN A 159 -25.77 -23.98 -11.55
CA GLN A 159 -25.05 -24.65 -10.48
C GLN A 159 -25.99 -25.48 -9.61
N TYR A 160 -25.79 -26.79 -9.65
CA TYR A 160 -26.37 -27.75 -8.71
C TYR A 160 -25.33 -28.86 -8.44
N PRO A 161 -25.40 -29.53 -7.29
CA PRO A 161 -24.43 -30.57 -6.94
C PRO A 161 -24.38 -31.69 -8.00
N GLY A 162 -23.19 -31.95 -8.55
CA GLY A 162 -22.97 -32.99 -9.56
C GLY A 162 -23.38 -32.61 -10.99
N CYS A 163 -23.64 -31.33 -11.25
CA CYS A 163 -23.94 -30.83 -12.57
C CYS A 163 -22.87 -31.19 -13.61
N ALA A 164 -21.59 -30.98 -13.30
CA ALA A 164 -20.54 -31.17 -14.28
C ALA A 164 -20.40 -32.65 -14.67
N ARG A 165 -20.66 -33.55 -13.73
CA ARG A 165 -20.75 -35.00 -13.99
C ARG A 165 -21.93 -35.32 -14.89
N HIS A 166 -23.11 -34.75 -14.64
CA HIS A 166 -24.28 -34.98 -15.49
C HIS A 166 -24.04 -34.50 -16.92
N ALA A 167 -23.53 -33.28 -17.07
CA ALA A 167 -23.22 -32.66 -18.34
C ALA A 167 -22.17 -33.46 -19.13
N HIS A 168 -21.11 -33.96 -18.49
CA HIS A 168 -20.08 -34.77 -19.14
C HIS A 168 -20.63 -36.03 -19.82
N TYR A 169 -21.65 -36.68 -19.25
CA TYR A 169 -22.22 -37.92 -19.78
C TYR A 169 -23.45 -37.71 -20.70
N ARG A 170 -24.16 -36.59 -20.57
CA ARG A 170 -25.42 -36.33 -21.28
C ARG A 170 -25.27 -35.26 -22.35
N ASP A 171 -24.91 -34.06 -21.93
CA ASP A 171 -24.85 -32.88 -22.80
C ASP A 171 -23.80 -31.90 -22.29
N LEU A 172 -22.74 -31.71 -23.07
CA LEU A 172 -21.65 -30.79 -22.77
C LEU A 172 -22.08 -29.32 -22.91
N SER A 173 -23.27 -29.05 -23.47
CA SER A 173 -23.81 -27.69 -23.63
C SER A 173 -24.12 -27.01 -22.30
N ASP A 174 -24.31 -27.79 -21.22
CA ASP A 174 -24.55 -27.26 -19.87
C ASP A 174 -23.28 -26.64 -19.24
N LEU A 175 -22.10 -26.93 -19.78
CA LEU A 175 -20.83 -26.32 -19.37
C LEU A 175 -20.55 -25.02 -20.12
N HIS A 176 -19.88 -24.10 -19.42
CA HIS A 176 -19.31 -22.93 -20.07
C HIS A 176 -18.24 -23.34 -21.07
N GLN A 177 -18.51 -23.04 -22.34
CA GLN A 177 -17.66 -23.40 -23.48
C GLN A 177 -16.47 -22.45 -23.66
N GLU A 178 -16.50 -21.27 -23.03
CA GLU A 178 -15.44 -20.28 -23.16
C GLU A 178 -14.33 -20.50 -22.11
N GLY A 179 -13.07 -20.39 -22.51
CA GLY A 179 -11.93 -20.46 -21.59
C GLY A 179 -11.82 -19.25 -20.68
N CYS A 180 -11.41 -19.45 -19.44
CA CYS A 180 -11.23 -18.37 -18.46
C CYS A 180 -10.01 -17.49 -18.74
N GLY A 181 -8.96 -18.01 -19.37
CA GLY A 181 -7.75 -17.27 -19.71
C GLY A 181 -8.05 -16.07 -20.61
N PRO A 182 -8.62 -16.26 -21.82
CA PRO A 182 -8.98 -15.14 -22.70
C PRO A 182 -9.92 -14.13 -22.04
N LYS A 183 -10.92 -14.60 -21.27
CA LYS A 183 -11.83 -13.74 -20.51
C LYS A 183 -11.09 -12.90 -19.49
N MET A 184 -10.20 -13.50 -18.71
CA MET A 184 -9.37 -12.80 -17.72
C MET A 184 -8.54 -11.70 -18.36
N PHE A 185 -7.80 -12.00 -19.43
CA PHE A 185 -6.98 -10.99 -20.11
C PHE A 185 -7.82 -9.91 -20.78
N SER A 186 -8.97 -10.28 -21.37
CA SER A 186 -9.90 -9.32 -21.96
C SER A 186 -10.53 -8.39 -20.92
N PHE A 187 -10.79 -8.90 -19.71
CA PHE A 187 -11.33 -8.12 -18.61
C PHE A 187 -10.29 -7.12 -18.08
N ILE A 188 -9.05 -7.60 -17.86
CA ILE A 188 -7.92 -6.76 -17.43
C ILE A 188 -7.64 -5.66 -18.46
N ARG A 189 -7.71 -5.96 -19.76
CA ARG A 189 -7.40 -4.98 -20.81
C ARG A 189 -8.58 -4.08 -21.18
N GLY A 190 -9.82 -4.55 -21.06
CA GLY A 190 -10.98 -4.01 -21.77
C GLY A 190 -12.08 -3.39 -20.90
N THR A 191 -12.03 -3.50 -19.58
CA THR A 191 -13.10 -2.95 -18.74
C THR A 191 -12.94 -1.47 -18.43
N LYS A 192 -14.08 -0.75 -18.48
CA LYS A 192 -14.17 0.67 -18.11
C LYS A 192 -13.69 0.95 -16.68
N GLN A 193 -13.86 0.01 -15.76
CA GLN A 193 -13.41 0.13 -14.38
C GLN A 193 -11.86 0.12 -14.29
N LEU A 194 -11.17 -0.75 -15.04
CA LEU A 194 -9.70 -0.75 -15.08
C LEU A 194 -9.13 0.48 -15.80
N GLN A 195 -9.89 1.12 -16.69
CA GLN A 195 -9.51 2.40 -17.26
C GLN A 195 -9.37 3.51 -16.19
N VAL A 196 -10.25 3.52 -15.18
CA VAL A 196 -10.16 4.46 -14.04
C VAL A 196 -8.87 4.20 -13.24
N LEU A 197 -8.52 2.94 -13.00
CA LEU A 197 -7.28 2.57 -12.32
C LEU A 197 -6.03 3.07 -13.07
N ARG A 198 -6.04 3.00 -14.41
CA ARG A 198 -4.95 3.54 -15.24
C ARG A 198 -4.80 5.06 -15.06
N PHE A 199 -5.90 5.81 -15.08
CA PHE A 199 -5.86 7.26 -14.84
C PHE A 199 -5.40 7.59 -13.42
N LEU A 200 -5.84 6.82 -12.43
CA LEU A 200 -5.38 6.96 -11.05
C LEU A 200 -3.87 6.73 -10.95
N GLY A 201 -3.34 5.67 -11.58
CA GLY A 201 -1.90 5.39 -11.61
C GLY A 201 -1.07 6.52 -12.21
N VAL A 202 -1.52 7.10 -13.33
CA VAL A 202 -0.87 8.28 -13.94
C VAL A 202 -0.91 9.48 -12.99
N SER A 203 -2.05 9.73 -12.34
CA SER A 203 -2.18 10.85 -11.39
C SER A 203 -1.24 10.73 -10.18
N ILE A 204 -1.05 9.50 -9.67
CA ILE A 204 -0.12 9.21 -8.58
C ILE A 204 1.32 9.50 -9.03
N GLY A 205 1.70 9.07 -10.24
CA GLY A 205 3.03 9.32 -10.78
C GLY A 205 3.34 10.81 -10.92
N VAL A 206 2.37 11.61 -11.39
CA VAL A 206 2.52 13.08 -11.48
C VAL A 206 2.68 13.70 -10.08
N ALA A 207 1.83 13.31 -9.12
CA ALA A 207 1.93 13.82 -7.75
C ALA A 207 3.27 13.48 -7.09
N GLN A 208 3.81 12.29 -7.38
CA GLN A 208 5.11 11.85 -6.88
C GLN A 208 6.27 12.65 -7.48
N ILE A 209 6.24 12.92 -8.79
CA ILE A 209 7.25 13.79 -9.44
C ILE A 209 7.23 15.19 -8.81
N LEU A 210 6.04 15.76 -8.59
CA LEU A 210 5.91 17.05 -7.90
C LEU A 210 6.51 16.99 -6.49
N ALA A 211 6.21 15.96 -5.71
CA ALA A 211 6.79 15.76 -4.39
C ALA A 211 8.33 15.66 -4.43
N MET A 212 8.89 14.95 -5.41
CA MET A 212 10.34 14.85 -5.60
C MET A 212 10.97 16.20 -5.94
N THR A 213 10.37 16.97 -6.84
CA THR A 213 10.87 18.31 -7.20
C THR A 213 10.89 19.25 -6.00
N LEU A 214 9.79 19.31 -5.22
CA LEU A 214 9.70 20.13 -4.01
C LEU A 214 10.72 19.71 -2.94
N THR A 215 10.89 18.41 -2.75
CA THR A 215 11.86 17.85 -1.79
C THR A 215 13.28 18.21 -2.19
N LEU A 216 13.60 18.09 -3.49
CA LEU A 216 14.91 18.45 -4.02
C LEU A 216 15.16 19.95 -3.83
N THR A 217 14.21 20.83 -4.17
CA THR A 217 14.37 22.28 -3.96
C THR A 217 14.60 22.64 -2.49
N LEU A 218 13.89 21.98 -1.57
CA LEU A 218 14.07 22.20 -0.14
C LEU A 218 15.43 21.69 0.35
N LEU A 219 15.87 20.53 -0.14
CA LEU A 219 17.18 19.96 0.22
C LEU A 219 18.31 20.87 -0.26
N TRP A 220 18.22 21.40 -1.47
CA TRP A 220 19.18 22.37 -2.01
C TRP A 220 19.20 23.67 -1.20
N ALA A 221 18.04 24.22 -0.83
CA ALA A 221 17.97 25.42 -0.01
C ALA A 221 18.63 25.22 1.37
N LEU A 222 18.33 24.11 2.05
CA LEU A 222 18.91 23.77 3.35
C LEU A 222 20.41 23.41 3.28
N TYR A 223 20.87 22.88 2.14
CA TYR A 223 22.27 22.58 1.93
C TYR A 223 23.09 23.85 1.72
N TYR A 224 22.59 24.80 0.92
CA TYR A 224 23.25 26.09 0.72
C TYR A 224 23.29 26.93 1.99
N ASP A 225 22.23 26.92 2.79
CA ASP A 225 22.19 27.64 4.07
C ASP A 225 23.25 27.11 5.06
N ARG A 226 23.51 25.80 5.05
CA ARG A 226 24.53 25.17 5.91
C ARG A 226 25.95 25.26 5.37
N LYS A 227 26.15 25.53 4.08
CA LYS A 227 27.49 25.63 3.52
C LYS A 227 28.08 26.99 3.93
N PRO A 228 29.13 27.03 4.78
CA PRO A 228 29.75 28.30 5.12
C PRO A 228 30.25 28.96 3.82
N PRO A 229 30.08 30.29 3.66
CA PRO A 229 30.70 31.00 2.56
C PRO A 229 32.21 30.91 2.74
N ASP A 230 32.85 29.94 2.08
CA ASP A 230 34.29 29.91 1.93
C ASP A 230 34.69 31.17 1.14
N ALA A 231 35.13 32.17 1.91
CA ALA A 231 35.91 33.34 1.54
C ALA A 231 36.07 33.61 0.03
N LEU A 232 35.23 34.49 -0.53
CA LEU A 232 35.70 35.70 -1.21
C LEU A 232 34.55 36.67 -1.56
N ALA A 233 34.88 37.96 -1.48
CA ALA A 233 34.14 39.15 -1.92
C ALA A 233 32.93 39.52 -1.04
N THR A 234 33.03 40.46 -0.08
CA THR A 234 33.27 41.90 -0.35
C THR A 234 32.71 42.31 -1.70
N THR A 235 31.41 42.60 -1.79
CA THR A 235 30.85 43.85 -2.31
C THR A 235 29.35 43.83 -2.03
N SER A 236 28.89 44.87 -1.35
CA SER A 236 27.49 45.29 -1.21
C SER A 236 26.66 45.07 -2.48
N THR A 237 25.42 44.60 -2.35
CA THR A 237 24.19 45.38 -2.65
C THR A 237 22.95 44.59 -2.22
N SER A 238 21.99 45.35 -1.71
CA SER A 238 20.70 45.04 -1.10
C SER A 238 19.69 44.19 -1.89
N ALA A 239 18.77 43.62 -1.11
CA ALA A 239 17.35 43.37 -1.40
C ALA A 239 16.96 42.01 -2.00
N SER A 240 16.35 41.14 -1.18
CA SER A 240 14.88 40.91 -1.14
C SER A 240 14.54 39.74 -0.20
N ASP A 241 13.74 40.02 0.83
CA ASP A 241 13.13 39.01 1.71
C ASP A 241 12.20 38.06 0.93
N PRO A 242 12.15 36.79 1.35
CA PRO A 242 10.88 36.11 1.47
C PRO A 242 10.71 35.56 2.90
N HIS A 243 9.60 35.97 3.52
CA HIS A 243 9.09 35.45 4.78
C HIS A 243 9.29 33.94 4.92
N THR A 244 10.19 33.56 5.84
CA THR A 244 10.48 32.17 6.18
C THR A 244 9.62 31.76 7.37
N LEU A 245 8.64 30.90 7.14
CA LEU A 245 7.88 30.23 8.20
C LEU A 245 8.67 29.02 8.70
N CYS A 246 9.56 29.26 9.66
CA CYS A 246 10.03 28.25 10.61
C CYS A 246 10.03 28.94 11.99
N PRO A 247 9.06 28.69 12.87
CA PRO A 247 9.17 29.10 14.26
C PRO A 247 10.13 28.15 14.96
N GLY A 248 11.31 28.64 15.31
CA GLY A 248 12.20 27.98 16.26
C GLY A 248 11.53 27.92 17.63
N VAL A 249 11.56 26.75 18.26
CA VAL A 249 11.37 26.62 19.70
C VAL A 249 12.64 27.16 20.35
N GLU A 250 12.51 28.29 21.02
CA GLU A 250 13.57 28.89 21.84
C GLU A 250 13.66 28.09 23.15
N GLU A 251 14.71 27.30 23.31
CA GLU A 251 15.10 26.73 24.61
C GLU A 251 15.95 27.77 25.37
N ASP A 252 15.38 28.33 26.43
CA ASP A 252 16.05 29.20 27.39
C ASP A 252 17.15 28.43 28.16
N VAL A 253 18.40 28.85 28.01
CA VAL A 253 19.53 28.44 28.87
C VAL A 253 19.98 29.65 29.70
N PRO A 254 19.93 29.63 31.04
CA PRO A 254 20.37 30.78 31.83
C PRO A 254 21.90 30.89 31.87
N LYS A 255 22.41 32.06 31.49
CA LYS A 255 23.83 32.42 31.53
C LYS A 255 24.31 32.61 32.97
N ILE A 256 25.34 31.86 33.35
CA ILE A 256 26.15 32.06 34.55
C ILE A 256 27.07 33.27 34.33
N GLY A 257 26.98 34.29 35.20
CA GLY A 257 27.87 35.44 35.25
C GLY A 257 28.16 35.82 36.71
N HIS A 258 29.43 35.68 37.09
CA HIS A 258 30.01 35.96 38.41
C HIS A 258 30.33 37.46 38.63
N LEU A 259 30.33 37.91 39.91
CA LEU A 259 31.07 39.01 40.60
C LEU A 259 30.10 39.78 41.53
N ARG A 260 30.29 40.08 42.83
CA ARG A 260 31.25 39.84 43.94
C ARG A 260 30.54 40.32 45.26
N PRO A 261 31.02 40.00 46.48
CA PRO A 261 30.40 40.27 47.82
C PRO A 261 30.85 41.65 48.40
N PRO A 262 30.50 42.15 49.63
CA PRO A 262 30.22 41.41 50.88
C PRO A 262 29.22 42.02 51.94
N GLU A 263 29.13 41.35 53.10
CA GLU A 263 28.65 41.83 54.45
C GLU A 263 27.13 42.06 54.61
N ALA A 264 26.43 41.84 55.74
CA ALA A 264 26.69 41.31 57.08
C ALA A 264 25.34 41.29 57.86
N TRP A 265 25.08 40.22 58.65
CA TRP A 265 24.24 40.16 59.89
C TRP A 265 22.71 40.36 59.75
N ALA A 266 21.78 39.88 60.58
CA ALA A 266 21.62 38.84 61.60
C ALA A 266 20.12 38.89 62.00
N GLY A 267 19.51 37.78 62.43
CA GLY A 267 18.22 37.77 63.16
C GLY A 267 17.10 36.91 62.52
N LEU A 268 16.89 35.69 63.02
CA LEU A 268 15.80 35.27 63.93
C LEU A 268 14.45 35.04 63.18
N SER A 269 13.96 33.84 62.91
CA SER A 269 13.40 32.87 63.87
C SER A 269 12.88 31.60 63.14
N THR A 270 13.08 30.43 63.74
CA THR A 270 12.54 29.08 63.41
C THR A 270 11.23 28.80 64.15
N PRO A 271 10.57 27.62 64.04
CA PRO A 271 10.33 26.69 62.91
C PRO A 271 8.84 26.25 62.80
N SER A 272 8.46 25.51 61.75
CA SER A 272 7.39 24.49 61.86
C SER A 272 7.66 23.32 60.91
N ASN A 273 7.39 22.12 61.43
CA ASN A 273 7.90 20.81 61.05
C ASN A 273 6.78 19.99 60.37
N GLY A 274 7.10 19.06 59.47
CA GLY A 274 6.09 18.11 58.96
C GLY A 274 6.50 17.30 57.72
N HIS A 275 7.09 16.14 57.97
CA HIS A 275 7.53 15.10 57.02
C HIS A 275 6.38 14.11 56.76
N VAL A 276 6.06 13.73 55.50
CA VAL A 276 5.38 12.45 55.20
C VAL A 276 5.86 11.88 53.86
N GLN A 277 6.11 10.57 53.93
CA GLN A 277 6.74 9.62 53.02
C GLN A 277 5.82 9.17 51.88
N PHE A 278 6.43 8.74 50.77
CA PHE A 278 5.80 8.15 49.58
C PHE A 278 5.63 6.62 49.77
N GLU A 279 4.42 6.09 49.56
CA GLU A 279 4.14 4.64 49.43
C GLU A 279 3.59 4.35 48.02
N MET A 280 4.05 3.24 47.42
CA MET A 280 3.52 2.62 46.21
C MET A 280 2.93 1.26 46.60
N GLU A 281 1.66 1.00 46.27
CA GLU A 281 1.09 -0.35 46.27
C GLU A 281 0.61 -0.73 44.86
N GLN A 282 1.10 -1.89 44.40
CA GLN A 282 0.54 -2.69 43.32
C GLN A 282 -0.73 -3.39 43.81
N LEU A 283 -1.71 -3.61 42.94
CA LEU A 283 -2.70 -4.69 43.10
C LEU A 283 -2.98 -5.39 41.77
N SER A 284 -3.21 -6.69 41.94
CA SER A 284 -3.45 -7.83 41.04
C SER A 284 -4.28 -7.59 39.77
#